data_AF-A0AAD3WEW1-F1
#
_entry.id   AF-A0AAD3WEW1-F1
#
_cell.length_a   1.000
_cell.length_b   1.000
_cell.length_c   1.000
_cell.angle_alpha   90.00
_cell.angle_beta   90.00
_cell.angle_gamma   90.00
#
_symmetry.space_group_name_H-M   'P 1'
#
loop_
_entity.id
_entity.type
_entity.pdbx_description
1 polymer ?
#
loop_
_entity_poly.entity_id
_entity_poly.type
_entity_poly.pdbx_seq_one_letter_code
_entity_poly.pdbx_strand_id
1 'polypeptide(L)' 'MENKHNPKGAGRKRKLTPLEEVHVYQEYKAGKTHAEIAYKNGISVSTLQRIINRKRMEEEE' A
#
# COMPACT_ATOMS: atom_id res chain seq x y z
N MET A 1 -13.56 24.85 -25.30
CA MET A 1 -14.01 24.62 -23.92
C MET A 1 -13.16 23.50 -23.33
N GLU A 2 -12.01 23.84 -22.74
CA GLU A 2 -11.19 22.86 -22.02
C GLU A 2 -11.76 22.71 -20.60
N ASN A 3 -12.53 21.64 -20.39
CA ASN A 3 -13.01 21.28 -19.06
C ASN A 3 -11.84 20.75 -18.22
N LYS A 4 -11.14 21.68 -17.55
CA LYS A 4 -10.18 21.39 -16.48
C LYS A 4 -10.96 20.74 -15.33
N HIS A 5 -11.07 19.42 -15.37
CA HIS A 5 -11.52 18.64 -14.23
C HIS A 5 -10.56 18.90 -13.09
N ASN A 6 -10.95 19.79 -12.17
CA ASN A 6 -10.28 19.94 -10.89
C ASN A 6 -10.77 18.77 -10.02
N PRO A 7 -9.98 17.70 -9.77
CA PRO A 7 -10.45 16.57 -8.99
C PRO A 7 -10.71 17.06 -7.56
N LYS A 8 -12.00 17.13 -7.21
CA LYS A 8 -12.47 17.54 -5.89
C LYS A 8 -11.81 16.64 -4.83
N GLY A 9 -10.92 17.22 -4.03
CA GLY A 9 -10.28 16.58 -2.88
C GLY A 9 -9.23 15.55 -3.27
N ALA A 10 -8.02 16.00 -3.57
CA ALA A 10 -6.87 15.11 -3.69
C ALA A 10 -6.61 14.49 -2.30
N GLY A 11 -7.20 13.31 -2.05
CA GLY A 11 -6.91 12.51 -0.88
C GLY A 11 -5.40 12.37 -0.72
N ARG A 12 -4.92 12.32 0.53
CA ARG A 12 -3.49 12.24 0.83
C ARG A 12 -2.86 11.14 -0.02
N LYS A 13 -1.84 11.49 -0.80
CA LYS A 13 -1.10 10.55 -1.65
C LYS A 13 -0.70 9.33 -0.81
N ARG A 14 -0.89 8.12 -1.36
CA ARG A 14 -0.46 6.88 -0.71
C ARG A 14 1.06 6.95 -0.47
N LYS A 15 1.50 6.34 0.64
CA LYS A 15 2.92 6.34 1.03
C LYS A 15 3.78 5.45 0.14
N LEU A 16 3.19 4.41 -0.44
CA LEU A 16 3.85 3.45 -1.32
C LEU A 16 3.16 3.43 -2.68
N THR A 17 3.96 3.20 -3.71
CA THR A 17 3.51 2.91 -5.07
C THR A 17 2.90 1.50 -5.15
N PRO A 18 2.09 1.20 -6.18
CA PRO A 18 1.53 -0.14 -6.35
C PRO A 18 2.58 -1.25 -6.41
N LEU A 19 3.76 -0.98 -6.98
CA LEU A 19 4.87 -1.93 -7.06
C LEU A 19 5.50 -2.20 -5.68
N GLU A 20 5.73 -1.14 -4.89
CA GLU A 20 6.24 -1.27 -3.52
C GLU A 20 5.25 -2.03 -2.62
N GLU A 21 3.94 -1.81 -2.82
CA GLU A 21 2.91 -2.57 -2.09
C GLU A 21 2.95 -4.07 -2.42
N VAL A 22 3.25 -4.45 -3.67
CA VAL A 22 3.47 -5.85 -4.04
C VAL A 22 4.71 -6.42 -3.37
N HIS A 23 5.82 -5.67 -3.34
CA HIS A 23 7.04 -6.10 -2.66
C HIS A 23 6.81 -6.34 -1.16
N VAL A 24 6.15 -5.38 -0.49
CA VAL A 24 5.75 -5.48 0.91
C VAL A 24 4.90 -6.73 1.16
N TYR A 25 3.95 -7.03 0.28
CA TYR A 25 3.10 -8.20 0.42
C TYR A 25 3.87 -9.52 0.20
N GLN A 26 4.83 -9.56 -0.72
CA GLN A 26 5.73 -10.71 -0.89
C GLN A 26 6.61 -10.94 0.35
N GLU A 27 7.13 -9.89 0.97
CA GLU A 27 7.89 -10.00 2.22
C GLU A 27 7.05 -10.57 3.36
N TYR A 28 5.78 -10.18 3.44
CA TYR A 28 4.82 -10.77 4.37
C TYR A 28 4.60 -12.26 4.08
N LYS A 29 4.38 -12.65 2.81
CA LYS A 29 4.24 -14.06 2.40
C LYS A 29 5.51 -14.88 2.66
N ALA A 30 6.69 -14.25 2.64
CA ALA A 30 7.97 -14.86 3.01
C ALA A 30 8.14 -15.06 4.54
N GLY A 31 7.17 -14.66 5.36
CA GLY A 31 7.18 -14.86 6.81
C GLY A 31 7.95 -13.81 7.61
N LYS A 32 8.35 -12.69 6.99
CA LYS A 32 8.96 -11.57 7.75
C LYS A 32 7.95 -10.96 8.70
N THR A 33 8.43 -10.45 9.84
CA THR A 33 7.52 -9.84 10.82
C THR A 33 6.99 -8.50 10.31
N HIS A 34 5.80 -8.12 10.77
CA HIS A 34 5.21 -6.83 10.40
C HIS A 34 6.10 -5.64 10.81
N ALA A 35 6.80 -5.75 11.93
CA ALA A 35 7.70 -4.69 12.41
C ALA A 35 8.88 -4.48 11.47
N GLU A 36 9.54 -5.55 11.03
CA GLU A 36 10.68 -5.48 10.12
C GLU A 36 10.30 -4.90 8.76
N ILE A 37 9.19 -5.37 8.18
CA ILE A 37 8.69 -4.88 6.89
C ILE A 37 8.34 -3.39 6.99
N ALA A 38 7.63 -3.00 8.05
CA ALA A 38 7.23 -1.61 8.26
C ALA A 38 8.45 -0.68 8.43
N TYR A 39 9.44 -1.10 9.22
CA TYR A 39 10.69 -0.38 9.42
C TYR A 39 11.47 -0.22 8.11
N LYS A 40 11.67 -1.31 7.37
CA LYS A 40 12.41 -1.32 6.09
C LYS A 40 11.79 -0.36 5.06
N ASN A 41 10.46 -0.29 5.01
CA ASN A 41 9.72 0.50 4.02
C ASN A 41 9.30 1.90 4.53
N GLY A 42 9.70 2.30 5.75
CA GLY A 42 9.39 3.63 6.30
C GLY A 42 7.89 3.89 6.53
N ILE A 43 7.11 2.83 6.78
CA ILE A 43 5.66 2.91 7.00
C ILE A 43 5.29 2.47 8.42
N SER A 44 4.07 2.83 8.85
CA SER A 44 3.53 2.29 10.11
C SER A 44 3.04 0.84 9.90
N VAL A 45 3.08 0.04 10.98
CA VAL A 45 2.47 -1.31 10.98
C VAL A 45 0.99 -1.28 10.59
N SER A 46 0.26 -0.23 10.98
CA SER A 46 -1.14 -0.03 10.57
C SER A 46 -1.29 0.21 9.06
N THR A 47 -0.33 0.90 8.43
CA THR A 47 -0.31 1.09 6.97
C THR A 47 -0.01 -0.24 6.27
N LEU A 48 0.96 -0.99 6.79
CA LEU A 48 1.31 -2.33 6.32
C LEU A 48 0.08 -3.27 6.34
N GLN A 49 -0.64 -3.33 7.45
CA GLN A 49 -1.82 -4.19 7.58
C GLN A 49 -2.89 -3.87 6.53
N ARG A 50 -3.11 -2.58 6.23
CA ARG A 50 -4.07 -2.15 5.18
C ARG A 50 -3.62 -2.60 3.79
N ILE A 51 -2.32 -2.56 3.50
CA ILE A 51 -1.75 -3.02 2.23
C ILE A 51 -1.94 -4.54 2.11
N ILE A 52 -1.58 -5.29 3.16
CA ILE A 52 -1.74 -6.75 3.19
C ILE A 52 -3.20 -7.14 2.95
N ASN A 53 -4.14 -6.53 3.69
CA ASN A 53 -5.56 -6.85 3.54
C ASN A 53 -6.06 -6.55 2.11
N ARG A 54 -5.68 -5.41 1.54
CA ARG A 54 -6.05 -5.07 0.16
C ARG A 54 -5.49 -6.08 -0.85
N LYS A 55 -4.21 -6.46 -0.71
CA LYS A 55 -3.56 -7.43 -1.59
C LYS A 55 -4.10 -8.85 -1.46
N ARG A 56 -4.57 -9.25 -0.29
CA ARG A 56 -5.27 -10.53 -0.09
C ARG A 56 -6.59 -10.57 -0.87
N MET A 57 -7.41 -9.51 -0.77
CA MET A 57 -8.66 -9.43 -1.53
C MET A 57 -8.41 -9.45 -3.05
N GLU A 58 -7.37 -8.74 -3.53
CA GLU A 58 -6.98 -8.75 -4.94
C GLU A 58 -6.44 -10.11 -5.45
N GLU A 59 -5.99 -11.00 -4.55
CA GLU A 59 -5.49 -12.34 -4.91
C GLU A 59 -6.61 -13.41 -4.88
N GLU A 60 -7.69 -13.14 -4.13
CA GLU A 60 -8.87 -14.01 -4.01
C GLU A 60 -9.94 -13.72 -5.08
N GLU A 61 -9.81 -12.62 -5.83
CA GLU A 61 -10.71 -12.17 -6.92
C GLU A 61 -10.10 -12.48 -8.31
#